data_AF-A0A349MHS2-F1
#
_entry.id   AF-A0A349MHS2-F1
#
_cell.length_a   1.000
_cell.length_b   1.000
_cell.length_c   1.000
_cell.angle_alpha   90.00
_cell.angle_beta   90.00
_cell.angle_gamma   90.00
#
_symmetry.space_group_name_H-M   'P 1'
#
loop_
_entity.id
_entity.type
_entity.pdbx_description
1 polymer ?
#
loop_
_entity_poly.entity_id
_entity_poly.type
_entity_poly.pdbx_seq_one_letter_code
_entity_poly.pdbx_strand_id
1 'polypeptide(L)'
;MTTITFDTLEFTERLTRDSGVPEDQARGHAKAMARVFEQVEDSRLKELATKGDIRLLEGDIQQLELKIEARIAESKAETIKWMIGLLLAQTGLIITIFKLFPSH
;
A
#
# COMPACT_ATOMS: atom_id res chain seq x y z
N MET A 1 -4.29 -14.53 -11.63
CA MET A 1 -5.30 -15.17 -10.78
C MET A 1 -6.02 -16.16 -11.68
N THR A 2 -5.93 -17.46 -11.38
CA THR A 2 -6.62 -18.49 -12.17
C THR A 2 -8.07 -18.51 -11.73
N THR A 3 -9.00 -18.16 -12.61
CA THR A 3 -10.43 -18.30 -12.35
C THR A 3 -10.77 -19.79 -12.30
N ILE A 4 -11.40 -20.23 -11.21
CA ILE A 4 -11.95 -21.58 -11.11
C ILE A 4 -13.40 -21.48 -11.62
N THR A 5 -13.67 -21.99 -12.81
CA THR A 5 -15.02 -21.97 -13.39
C THR A 5 -15.83 -23.15 -12.86
N PHE A 6 -17.04 -22.89 -12.34
CA PHE A 6 -17.97 -23.95 -11.94
C PHE A 6 -18.83 -24.39 -13.15
N ASP A 7 -18.59 -25.60 -13.65
CA ASP A 7 -19.38 -26.17 -14.73
C ASP A 7 -20.70 -26.77 -14.19
N THR A 8 -21.79 -26.06 -14.47
CA THR A 8 -23.14 -26.47 -14.02
C THR A 8 -23.62 -27.74 -14.72
N LEU A 9 -23.21 -27.97 -15.97
CA LEU A 9 -23.61 -29.15 -16.75
C LEU A 9 -22.88 -30.38 -16.25
N GLU A 10 -21.55 -30.31 -16.12
CA GLU A 10 -20.75 -31.43 -15.59
C GLU A 10 -21.24 -31.81 -14.18
N PHE A 11 -21.50 -30.82 -13.32
CA PHE A 11 -22.03 -31.07 -11.98
C PHE A 11 -23.40 -31.75 -12.00
N THR A 12 -24.29 -31.33 -12.90
CA THR A 12 -25.60 -31.98 -13.07
C THR A 12 -25.45 -33.42 -13.53
N GLU A 13 -24.60 -33.68 -14.54
CA GLU A 13 -24.36 -35.03 -15.07
C GLU A 13 -23.78 -35.98 -14.01
N ARG A 14 -22.90 -35.49 -13.14
CA ARG A 14 -22.34 -36.30 -12.05
C ARG A 14 -23.39 -36.65 -11.01
N LEU A 15 -24.25 -35.69 -10.64
CA LEU A 15 -25.35 -35.97 -9.72
C LEU A 15 -26.34 -37.01 -10.28
N THR A 16 -26.66 -36.95 -11.57
CA THR A 16 -27.58 -37.90 -12.20
C THR A 16 -26.93 -39.27 -12.40
N ARG A 17 -25.70 -39.34 -12.94
CA ARG A 17 -25.02 -40.60 -13.27
C ARG A 17 -24.42 -41.31 -12.06
N ASP A 18 -23.74 -40.57 -11.19
CA ASP A 18 -22.95 -41.18 -10.11
C ASP A 18 -23.79 -41.39 -8.84
N SER A 19 -24.81 -40.55 -8.63
CA SER A 19 -25.62 -40.52 -7.40
C SER A 19 -27.11 -40.79 -7.63
N GLY A 20 -27.56 -40.96 -8.88
CA GLY A 20 -28.94 -41.26 -9.22
C GLY A 20 -29.93 -40.15 -8.87
N VAL A 21 -29.47 -38.91 -8.69
CA VAL A 21 -30.32 -37.77 -8.36
C VAL A 21 -31.24 -37.48 -9.57
N PRO A 22 -32.55 -37.27 -9.37
CA PRO A 22 -33.45 -36.91 -10.47
C PRO A 22 -32.96 -35.64 -11.20
N GLU A 23 -33.05 -35.65 -12.52
CA GLU A 23 -32.56 -34.57 -13.40
C GLU A 23 -32.99 -33.17 -12.95
N ASP A 24 -34.26 -32.99 -12.58
CA ASP A 24 -34.79 -31.70 -12.15
C ASP A 24 -34.19 -31.24 -10.81
N GLN A 25 -33.94 -32.17 -9.89
CA GLN A 25 -33.28 -31.86 -8.62
C GLN A 25 -31.78 -31.58 -8.81
N ALA A 26 -31.10 -32.37 -9.65
CA ALA A 26 -29.69 -32.16 -9.99
C ALA A 26 -29.47 -30.77 -10.61
N ARG A 27 -30.34 -30.37 -11.56
CA ARG A 27 -30.35 -29.01 -12.10
C ARG A 27 -30.61 -27.95 -11.04
N GLY A 28 -31.55 -28.20 -10.13
CA GLY A 28 -31.85 -27.32 -9.00
C GLY A 28 -30.61 -27.08 -8.11
N HIS A 29 -29.92 -28.15 -7.73
CA HIS A 29 -28.68 -28.09 -6.94
C HIS A 29 -27.56 -27.36 -7.69
N ALA A 30 -27.34 -27.69 -8.96
CA ALA A 30 -26.31 -27.06 -9.78
C ALA A 30 -26.51 -25.54 -9.87
N LYS A 31 -27.74 -25.09 -10.13
CA LYS A 31 -28.09 -23.65 -10.17
C LYS A 31 -27.96 -22.97 -8.81
N ALA A 32 -28.32 -23.64 -7.72
CA ALA A 32 -28.13 -23.10 -6.38
C ALA A 32 -26.64 -22.90 -6.06
N MET A 33 -25.82 -23.89 -6.37
CA MET A 33 -24.37 -23.84 -6.14
C MET A 33 -23.69 -22.76 -7.00
N ALA A 34 -24.07 -22.66 -8.28
CA ALA A 34 -23.56 -21.64 -9.19
C ALA A 34 -23.81 -20.21 -8.65
N ARG A 35 -25.01 -19.96 -8.09
CA ARG A 35 -25.34 -18.67 -7.47
C ARG A 35 -24.52 -18.39 -6.22
N VAL A 36 -24.24 -19.39 -5.39
CA VAL A 36 -23.37 -19.23 -4.22
C VAL A 36 -21.95 -18.88 -4.65
N PHE A 37 -21.41 -19.55 -5.68
CA PHE A 37 -20.08 -19.22 -6.19
C PHE A 37 -20.02 -17.82 -6.78
N GLU A 38 -21.01 -17.41 -7.57
CA GLU A 38 -21.10 -16.04 -8.09
C GLU A 38 -21.12 -14.99 -6.97
N GLN A 39 -21.90 -15.22 -5.91
CA GLN A 39 -21.97 -14.31 -4.77
C GLN A 39 -20.65 -14.24 -4.00
N VAL A 40 -19.95 -15.36 -3.82
CA VAL A 40 -18.63 -15.41 -3.18
C VAL A 40 -17.59 -14.70 -4.04
N GLU A 41 -17.60 -14.90 -5.35
CA GLU A 41 -16.70 -14.21 -6.26
C GLU A 41 -16.94 -12.69 -6.27
N ASP A 42 -18.19 -12.25 -6.36
CA ASP A 42 -18.56 -10.83 -6.30
C ASP A 42 -18.14 -10.19 -4.97
N SER A 43 -18.35 -10.90 -3.85
CA SER A 43 -17.91 -10.42 -2.52
C SER A 43 -16.38 -10.31 -2.45
N ARG A 44 -15.66 -11.33 -2.94
CA ARG A 44 -14.19 -11.32 -2.98
C ARG A 44 -13.65 -10.21 -3.88
N LEU A 45 -14.28 -9.96 -5.03
CA LEU A 45 -13.89 -8.90 -5.95
C LEU A 45 -14.10 -7.51 -5.36
N LYS A 46 -15.13 -7.32 -4.52
CA LYS A 46 -15.37 -6.05 -3.82
C LYS A 46 -14.35 -5.76 -2.71
N GLU A 47 -13.76 -6.79 -2.11
CA GLU A 47 -12.72 -6.63 -1.09
C GLU A 47 -11.32 -6.40 -1.68
N LEU A 48 -11.14 -6.65 -2.98
CA LEU A 48 -9.84 -6.48 -3.64
C LEU A 48 -9.67 -5.05 -4.15
N ALA A 49 -8.52 -4.45 -3.82
CA ALA A 49 -8.09 -3.23 -4.47
C ALA A 49 -7.93 -3.45 -5.98
N THR A 50 -8.47 -2.52 -6.76
CA THR A 50 -8.35 -2.56 -8.22
C THR A 50 -6.95 -2.12 -8.66
N LYS A 51 -6.60 -2.38 -9.92
CA LYS A 51 -5.37 -1.83 -10.51
C LYS A 51 -5.35 -0.30 -10.50
N GLY A 52 -6.51 0.35 -10.52
CA GLY A 52 -6.62 1.80 -10.40
C GLY A 52 -6.20 2.28 -9.02
N ASP A 53 -6.69 1.62 -7.97
CA ASP A 53 -6.35 1.93 -6.58
C ASP A 53 -4.85 1.76 -6.32
N ILE A 54 -4.25 0.70 -6.87
CA ILE A 54 -2.80 0.46 -6.77
C ILE A 54 -2.01 1.60 -7.44
N ARG A 55 -2.40 2.02 -8.66
CA ARG A 55 -1.73 3.13 -9.35
C ARG A 55 -1.85 4.46 -8.61
N LEU A 56 -2.98 4.69 -7.96
CA LEU A 56 -3.19 5.87 -7.14
C LEU A 56 -2.25 5.84 -5.92
N LEU A 57 -2.17 4.70 -5.23
CA LEU A 57 -1.23 4.50 -4.13
C LEU A 57 0.24 4.64 -4.54
N GLU A 58 0.62 4.10 -5.72
CA GLU A 58 1.96 4.29 -6.27
C GLU A 58 2.29 5.77 -6.48
N GLY A 59 1.32 6.55 -6.99
CA GLY A 59 1.46 7.99 -7.14
C GLY A 59 1.59 8.73 -5.80
N ASP A 60 0.77 8.38 -4.81
CA ASP A 60 0.83 8.96 -3.46
C ASP A 60 2.17 8.65 -2.78
N ILE A 61 2.70 7.43 -2.95
CA ILE A 61 4.01 7.04 -2.45
C ILE A 61 5.11 7.90 -3.08
N GLN A 62 5.11 8.06 -4.41
CA GLN A 62 6.10 8.90 -5.09
C GLN A 62 6.04 10.36 -4.60
N GLN A 63 4.84 10.91 -4.38
CA GLN A 63 4.70 12.25 -3.82
C GLN A 63 5.22 12.36 -2.39
N LEU A 64 4.98 11.34 -1.56
CA LEU A 64 5.50 11.28 -0.19
C LEU A 64 7.03 11.20 -0.16
N GLU A 65 7.63 10.39 -1.05
CA GLU A 65 9.09 10.30 -1.19
C GLU A 65 9.71 11.66 -1.51
N LEU A 66 9.20 12.35 -2.54
CA LEU A 66 9.65 13.69 -2.91
C LEU A 66 9.50 14.70 -1.75
N LYS A 67 8.38 14.64 -1.03
CA LYS A 67 8.12 15.52 0.12
C LYS A 67 9.08 15.24 1.28
N ILE A 68 9.43 13.99 1.52
CA ILE A 68 10.39 13.58 2.55
C ILE A 68 11.79 14.08 2.17
N GLU A 69 12.22 13.86 0.93
CA GLU A 69 13.52 14.34 0.44
C GLU A 69 13.66 15.87 0.58
N ALA A 70 12.62 16.61 0.18
CA ALA A 70 12.59 18.06 0.31
C ALA A 70 12.71 18.51 1.78
N ARG A 71 11.96 17.89 2.70
CA ARG A 71 12.02 18.20 4.14
C ARG A 71 13.38 17.87 4.76
N ILE A 72 14.01 16.78 4.32
CA ILE A 72 15.36 16.43 4.75
C ILE A 72 16.36 17.48 4.27
N ALA A 73 16.26 17.92 3.01
CA ALA A 73 17.12 18.97 2.46
C ALA A 73 16.94 20.31 3.22
N GLU A 74 15.70 20.69 3.50
CA GLU A 74 15.37 21.89 4.28
C GLU A 74 15.95 21.82 5.69
N SER A 75 15.73 20.70 6.40
CA SER A 75 16.26 20.50 7.75
C SER A 75 17.80 20.49 7.80
N LYS A 76 18.45 19.89 6.80
CA LYS A 76 19.92 19.94 6.66
C LYS A 76 20.41 21.38 6.45
N ALA A 77 19.75 22.15 5.58
CA ALA A 77 20.12 23.53 5.32
C ALA A 77 19.94 24.41 6.57
N GLU A 78 18.84 24.25 7.30
CA GLU A 78 18.61 24.95 8.56
C GLU A 78 19.66 24.60 9.62
N THR A 79 19.99 23.31 9.75
CA THR A 79 21.03 22.83 10.66
C THR A 79 22.38 23.47 10.33
N ILE A 80 22.78 23.47 9.06
CA ILE A 80 24.03 24.10 8.60
C ILE A 80 24.03 25.61 8.91
N LYS A 81 22.92 26.30 8.65
CA LYS A 81 22.78 27.73 8.93
C LYS A 81 23.01 28.04 10.42
N TRP A 82 22.40 27.27 11.32
CA TRP A 82 22.59 27.44 12.75
C TRP A 82 24.01 27.08 13.21
N MET A 83 24.61 26.03 12.63
CA MET A 83 26.02 25.68 12.91
C MET A 83 26.96 26.82 12.53
N ILE A 84 26.78 27.45 11.36
CA ILE A 84 27.58 28.62 10.95
C ILE A 84 27.42 29.77 11.93
N GLY A 85 26.18 30.07 12.36
CA GLY A 85 25.91 31.11 13.36
C GLY A 85 26.61 30.85 14.69
N LEU A 86 26.56 29.60 15.18
CA LEU A 86 27.24 29.19 16.41
C LEU A 86 28.78 29.27 16.28
N LEU A 87 29.36 28.86 15.14
CA LEU A 87 30.81 28.93 14.91
C LEU A 87 31.32 30.38 14.88
N LEU A 88 30.57 31.28 14.25
CA LEU A 88 30.90 32.71 14.25
C LEU A 88 30.80 33.32 15.66
N ALA A 89 29.76 32.96 16.41
CA ALA A 89 29.60 33.40 17.80
C ALA A 89 30.76 32.91 18.70
N GLN A 90 31.15 31.63 18.57
CA GLN A 90 32.29 31.05 19.27
C GLN A 90 33.61 31.77 18.94
N THR A 91 33.85 32.05 17.66
CA THR A 91 35.05 32.78 17.22
C THR A 91 35.09 34.20 17.79
N GLY A 92 33.96 34.91 17.79
CA GLY A 92 33.85 36.24 18.41
C GLY A 92 34.12 36.20 19.92
N LEU A 93 33.61 35.18 20.62
CA LEU A 93 33.86 34.97 22.05
C LEU A 93 35.34 34.72 22.34
N ILE A 94 36.00 33.86 21.54
CA ILE A 94 37.44 33.58 21.66
C ILE A 94 38.25 34.88 21.49
N ILE A 95 37.98 35.67 20.45
CA ILE A 95 38.66 36.96 20.20
C ILE A 95 38.47 37.93 21.38
N THR A 96 37.26 37.95 21.95
CA THR A 96 36.94 38.82 23.09
C THR A 96 37.74 38.42 24.34
N ILE A 97 37.85 37.11 24.61
CA ILE A 97 38.68 36.60 25.72
C ILE A 97 40.15 37.00 25.54
N PHE A 98 40.72 36.82 24.34
CA PHE A 98 42.10 37.21 24.06
C PHE A 98 42.37 38.71 24.27
N LYS A 99 41.39 39.57 23.95
CA LYS A 99 41.51 41.03 24.19
C LYS A 99 41.36 41.42 25.65
N LEU A 100 40.52 40.71 26.41
CA LEU A 100 40.25 41.01 27.81
C LEU A 100 41.38 40.56 28.75
N PHE A 101 42.12 39.51 28.36
CA PHE A 101 43.31 39.03 29.06
C PHE A 101 44.54 39.14 28.14
N PRO A 102 45.10 40.35 27.93
CA PRO A 102 46.34 40.49 27.19
C PRO A 102 47.44 39.75 27.96
N SER A 103 48.10 38.79 27.32
CA SER A 103 49.34 38.22 27.84
C SER A 103 50.36 39.36 27.99
N HIS A 104 50.81 39.59 29.23
CA HIS A 104 51.94 40.47 29.55
C HIS A 104 53.17 40.20 28.69
#